data_AF-I0YW20-F1
#
_entry.id   AF-I0YW20-F1
#
_cell.length_a   1.000
_cell.length_b   1.000
_cell.length_c   1.000
_cell.angle_alpha   90.00
_cell.angle_beta   90.00
_cell.angle_gamma   90.00
#
_symmetry.space_group_name_H-M   'P 1'
#
loop_
_entity.id
_entity.type
_entity.pdbx_description
1 polymer ?
#
loop_
_entity_poly.entity_id
_entity_poly.type
_entity_poly.pdbx_seq_one_letter_code
_entity_poly.pdbx_strand_id
1 'polypeptide(L)'
;MVTRHPAWTAVISFLVALASSMLAVKLKLDYSCKLLSITFIVVLWTPESKEQAVLVAASRVSCIVLSVLIMALLAMLIYPQIASEQVLGSLNKAMESMAILNRIVWEEVMHNRGEKVAAEDGRQSPSGERQHTDSGASRPSVTTPFSPGASAAAGSNASWPQNWRSMGAWLPVCCARPRGRGDNKPGDTSDEAAAKQQLDEEEKAAADQVALQLGFKGYAELEREEPFFDASTAVRNQQAAAEEQLTTALSEMYVGTWAGRRWFVPTVFYQNEAHNKQGWHMPEKLMLRLAMRMRRVVRVLNMLHATFREGFQKEVLEELEHNFPLDLLVELSEAAMATLQAFVDAFPKPDRPVTAEMSDMRLRKLREVANVLLALAQTSRQHKVDLIALGEEVRKAVTAKGCGEEELLRRLRWVITKTGGGLSHAVGADEAVSQPGVMFPNTDAGWLATARWYSFHFLVHQLVEALDRLRVTLNLMLPRLPGAHIQPSSHNKGDMRPTPSETAEHSAAHAQRSRVQVVLEG
;
A
#
# COMPACT_ATOMS: atom_id res chain seq x y z
N MET A 1 -50.51 -20.54 -52.83
CA MET A 1 -50.34 -21.60 -51.80
C MET A 1 -48.92 -21.55 -51.20
N VAL A 2 -48.58 -20.46 -50.52
CA VAL A 2 -47.32 -20.34 -49.74
C VAL A 2 -47.74 -19.84 -48.35
N THR A 3 -48.30 -20.72 -47.52
CA THR A 3 -48.90 -20.37 -46.22
C THR A 3 -48.28 -21.14 -45.05
N ARG A 4 -47.01 -21.57 -45.14
CA ARG A 4 -46.46 -22.58 -44.20
C ARG A 4 -45.17 -22.27 -43.44
N HIS A 5 -44.68 -21.03 -43.39
CA HIS A 5 -43.41 -20.77 -42.67
C HIS A 5 -43.40 -19.75 -41.51
N PRO A 6 -44.51 -19.38 -40.83
CA PRO A 6 -44.39 -18.55 -39.61
C PRO A 6 -43.69 -19.32 -38.46
N ALA A 7 -43.72 -20.65 -38.47
CA ALA A 7 -43.01 -21.46 -37.48
C ALA A 7 -41.48 -21.37 -37.63
N TRP A 8 -40.97 -21.23 -38.86
CA TRP A 8 -39.53 -21.23 -39.11
C TRP A 8 -38.87 -19.91 -38.68
N THR A 9 -39.56 -18.78 -38.86
CA THR A 9 -39.06 -17.49 -38.38
C THR A 9 -38.99 -17.45 -36.85
N ALA A 10 -39.96 -18.03 -36.15
CA ALA A 10 -39.93 -18.17 -34.69
C ALA A 10 -38.77 -19.06 -34.21
N VAL A 11 -38.52 -20.19 -34.88
CA VAL A 11 -37.40 -21.10 -34.54
C VAL A 11 -36.05 -20.42 -34.80
N ILE A 12 -35.86 -19.77 -35.96
CA ILE A 12 -34.59 -19.08 -36.28
C ILE A 12 -34.33 -17.95 -35.29
N SER A 13 -35.34 -17.13 -34.99
CA SER A 13 -35.19 -16.03 -34.04
C SER A 13 -34.89 -16.54 -32.61
N PHE A 14 -35.53 -17.64 -32.18
CA PHE A 14 -35.20 -18.31 -30.91
C PHE A 14 -33.75 -18.81 -30.89
N LEU A 15 -33.26 -19.45 -31.95
CA LEU A 15 -31.88 -19.93 -32.05
C LEU A 15 -30.87 -18.77 -32.02
N VAL A 16 -31.17 -17.64 -32.68
CA VAL A 16 -30.33 -16.43 -32.64
C VAL A 16 -30.31 -15.83 -31.23
N ALA A 17 -31.47 -15.74 -30.56
CA ALA A 17 -31.54 -15.27 -29.18
C ALA A 17 -30.78 -16.19 -28.22
N LEU A 18 -30.92 -17.51 -28.37
CA LEU A 18 -30.19 -18.50 -27.57
C LEU A 18 -28.67 -18.39 -27.79
N ALA A 19 -28.23 -18.34 -29.05
CA ALA A 19 -26.82 -18.18 -29.40
C ALA A 19 -26.25 -16.86 -28.85
N SER A 20 -27.00 -15.77 -28.94
CA SER A 20 -26.58 -14.47 -28.39
C SER A 20 -26.53 -14.48 -26.87
N SER A 21 -27.45 -15.15 -26.18
CA SER A 21 -27.43 -15.32 -24.72
C SER A 21 -26.25 -16.19 -24.28
N MET A 22 -25.96 -17.28 -24.98
CA MET A 22 -24.79 -18.11 -24.69
C MET A 22 -23.48 -17.33 -24.90
N LEU A 23 -23.41 -16.51 -25.97
CA LEU A 23 -22.26 -15.64 -26.22
C LEU A 23 -22.13 -14.57 -25.12
N ALA A 24 -23.24 -13.96 -24.69
CA ALA A 24 -23.25 -12.97 -23.63
C ALA A 24 -22.78 -13.55 -22.28
N VAL A 25 -23.24 -14.75 -21.91
CA VAL A 25 -22.78 -15.45 -20.70
C VAL A 25 -21.29 -15.77 -20.79
N LYS A 26 -20.82 -16.26 -21.95
CA LYS A 26 -19.41 -16.58 -22.15
C LYS A 26 -18.51 -15.33 -22.06
N LEU A 27 -19.05 -14.17 -22.45
CA LEU A 27 -18.38 -12.87 -22.38
C LEU A 27 -18.64 -12.11 -21.07
N LYS A 28 -19.37 -12.69 -20.10
CA LYS A 28 -19.77 -12.06 -18.83
C LYS A 28 -20.51 -10.71 -19.00
N LEU A 29 -21.30 -10.57 -20.05
CA LEU A 29 -22.10 -9.38 -20.33
C LEU A 29 -23.51 -9.52 -19.75
N ASP A 30 -23.64 -9.53 -18.43
CA ASP A 30 -24.91 -9.82 -17.73
C ASP A 30 -26.05 -8.84 -18.09
N TYR A 31 -25.70 -7.59 -18.41
CA TYR A 31 -26.68 -6.57 -18.82
C TYR A 31 -27.14 -6.74 -20.26
N SER A 32 -26.29 -7.21 -21.17
CA SER A 32 -26.66 -7.36 -22.58
C SER A 32 -27.67 -8.51 -22.75
N CYS A 33 -27.53 -9.59 -21.97
CA CYS A 33 -28.47 -10.70 -22.00
C CYS A 33 -29.89 -10.27 -21.57
N LYS A 34 -30.00 -9.39 -20.57
CA LYS A 34 -31.28 -8.83 -20.11
C LYS A 34 -31.91 -7.92 -21.17
N LEU A 35 -31.13 -7.02 -21.75
CA LEU A 35 -31.59 -6.10 -22.79
C LEU A 35 -32.04 -6.82 -24.06
N LEU A 36 -31.29 -7.85 -24.48
CA LEU A 36 -31.58 -8.64 -25.67
C LEU A 36 -32.86 -9.45 -25.52
N SER A 37 -33.11 -10.00 -24.32
CA SER A 37 -34.36 -10.68 -23.98
C SER A 37 -35.56 -9.72 -24.08
N ILE A 38 -35.42 -8.49 -23.59
CA ILE A 38 -36.47 -7.46 -23.67
C ILE A 38 -36.72 -7.05 -25.13
N THR A 39 -35.67 -6.85 -25.93
CA THR A 39 -35.83 -6.49 -27.35
C THR A 39 -36.50 -7.61 -28.14
N PHE A 40 -36.21 -8.86 -27.79
CA PHE A 40 -36.85 -10.02 -28.41
C PHE A 40 -38.36 -10.08 -28.12
N ILE A 41 -38.77 -9.83 -26.88
CA ILE A 41 -40.18 -9.78 -26.48
C ILE A 41 -40.92 -8.67 -27.25
N VAL A 42 -40.31 -7.48 -27.38
CA VAL A 42 -40.89 -6.35 -28.11
C VAL A 42 -41.10 -6.68 -29.59
N VAL A 43 -40.15 -7.39 -30.21
CA VAL A 43 -40.20 -7.76 -31.63
C VAL A 43 -41.21 -8.88 -31.91
N LEU A 44 -41.44 -9.79 -30.95
CA LEU A 44 -42.47 -10.83 -31.05
C LEU A 44 -43.89 -10.25 -31.01
N TRP A 45 -44.11 -9.11 -30.35
CA TRP A 45 -45.45 -8.55 -30.15
C TRP A 45 -45.98 -7.65 -31.26
N THR A 46 -45.22 -7.39 -32.33
CA THR A 46 -45.70 -6.49 -33.39
C THR A 46 -46.65 -7.22 -34.36
N PRO A 47 -47.90 -6.75 -34.55
CA PRO A 47 -48.91 -7.43 -35.37
C PRO A 47 -48.51 -7.52 -36.85
N GLU A 48 -48.84 -8.64 -37.49
CA GLU A 48 -48.53 -8.91 -38.90
C GLU A 48 -49.59 -8.32 -39.84
N SER A 49 -49.18 -7.45 -40.76
CA SER A 49 -49.96 -7.15 -41.97
C SER A 49 -49.60 -8.17 -43.07
N LYS A 50 -50.61 -8.78 -43.70
CA LYS A 50 -50.44 -9.95 -44.59
C LYS A 50 -49.67 -9.67 -45.88
N GLU A 51 -49.55 -8.43 -46.32
CA GLU A 51 -48.97 -8.09 -47.63
C GLU A 51 -47.46 -7.79 -47.61
N GLN A 52 -46.82 -7.66 -46.43
CA GLN A 52 -45.41 -7.26 -46.34
C GLN A 52 -44.57 -8.11 -45.36
N ALA A 53 -44.95 -9.37 -45.14
CA ALA A 53 -44.34 -10.23 -44.12
C ALA A 53 -42.80 -10.32 -44.20
N VAL A 54 -42.22 -10.42 -45.41
CA VAL A 54 -40.76 -10.52 -45.59
C VAL A 54 -40.04 -9.21 -45.29
N LEU A 55 -40.57 -8.08 -45.76
CA LEU A 55 -40.01 -6.75 -45.50
C LEU A 55 -40.06 -6.43 -43.99
N VAL A 56 -41.17 -6.79 -43.35
CA VAL A 56 -41.37 -6.64 -41.90
C VAL A 56 -40.41 -7.55 -41.12
N ALA A 57 -40.16 -8.77 -41.58
CA ALA A 57 -39.19 -9.66 -40.95
C ALA A 57 -37.74 -9.14 -41.09
N ALA A 58 -37.35 -8.67 -42.28
CA ALA A 58 -36.02 -8.11 -42.53
C ALA A 58 -35.77 -6.84 -41.71
N SER A 59 -36.75 -5.93 -41.64
CA SER A 59 -36.63 -4.70 -40.85
C SER A 59 -36.50 -4.99 -39.35
N ARG A 60 -37.21 -6.01 -38.83
CA ARG A 60 -37.09 -6.47 -37.45
C ARG A 60 -35.70 -7.01 -37.14
N VAL A 61 -35.16 -7.88 -37.99
CA VAL A 61 -33.80 -8.42 -37.82
C VAL A 61 -32.76 -7.30 -37.88
N SER A 62 -32.88 -6.37 -38.83
CA SER A 62 -31.96 -5.21 -38.89
C SER A 62 -32.07 -4.32 -37.66
N CYS A 63 -33.28 -4.10 -37.12
CA CYS A 63 -33.47 -3.32 -35.90
C CYS A 63 -32.83 -3.98 -34.68
N ILE A 64 -32.91 -5.31 -34.56
CA ILE A 64 -32.25 -6.05 -33.46
C ILE A 64 -30.73 -5.94 -33.60
N VAL A 65 -30.19 -6.21 -34.79
CA VAL A 65 -28.74 -6.13 -35.02
C VAL A 65 -28.25 -4.70 -34.77
N LEU A 66 -28.97 -3.70 -35.28
CA LEU A 66 -28.63 -2.30 -35.09
C LEU A 66 -28.76 -1.87 -33.62
N SER A 67 -29.79 -2.31 -32.88
CA SER A 67 -29.93 -1.95 -31.47
C SER A 67 -28.87 -2.60 -30.60
N VAL A 68 -28.50 -3.86 -30.88
CA VAL A 68 -27.39 -4.55 -30.20
C VAL A 68 -26.07 -3.86 -30.52
N LEU A 69 -25.86 -3.46 -31.78
CA LEU A 69 -24.64 -2.77 -32.20
C LEU A 69 -24.57 -1.36 -31.59
N ILE A 70 -25.67 -0.61 -31.55
CA ILE A 70 -25.77 0.69 -30.86
C ILE A 70 -25.60 0.52 -29.36
N MET A 71 -26.22 -0.47 -28.72
CA MET A 71 -26.05 -0.72 -27.28
C MET A 71 -24.63 -1.15 -26.93
N ALA A 72 -23.99 -1.99 -27.77
CA ALA A 72 -22.59 -2.35 -27.59
C ALA A 72 -21.69 -1.11 -27.77
N LEU A 73 -21.98 -0.27 -28.76
CA LEU A 73 -21.26 0.97 -29.02
C LEU A 73 -21.48 1.99 -27.89
N LEU A 74 -22.70 2.14 -27.38
CA LEU A 74 -23.01 2.98 -26.21
C LEU A 74 -22.43 2.41 -24.92
N ALA A 75 -22.38 1.09 -24.73
CA ALA A 75 -21.70 0.48 -23.60
C ALA A 75 -20.19 0.76 -23.67
N MET A 76 -19.59 0.66 -24.87
CA MET A 76 -18.20 1.04 -25.09
C MET A 76 -17.95 2.55 -24.91
N LEU A 77 -18.89 3.42 -25.34
CA LEU A 77 -18.71 4.88 -25.30
C LEU A 77 -19.09 5.52 -23.95
N ILE A 78 -20.18 5.08 -23.31
CA ILE A 78 -20.76 5.70 -22.10
C ILE A 78 -20.14 5.15 -20.83
N TYR A 79 -19.87 3.84 -20.78
CA TYR A 79 -19.33 3.16 -19.59
C TYR A 79 -18.04 2.42 -19.90
N PRO A 80 -16.99 3.08 -20.42
CA PRO A 80 -15.66 2.52 -20.28
C PRO A 80 -15.28 2.71 -18.80
N GLN A 81 -15.82 1.86 -17.92
CA GLN A 81 -15.11 1.56 -16.68
C GLN A 81 -13.86 0.81 -17.11
N ILE A 82 -12.85 1.59 -17.49
CA ILE A 82 -11.58 1.07 -17.97
C ILE A 82 -10.95 0.37 -16.78
N ALA A 83 -10.93 -0.96 -16.80
CA ALA A 83 -10.33 -1.76 -15.75
C ALA A 83 -8.86 -1.36 -15.57
N SER A 84 -8.15 -1.05 -16.66
CA SER A 84 -6.77 -0.55 -16.62
C SER A 84 -6.61 0.73 -15.79
N GLU A 85 -7.52 1.70 -15.91
CA GLU A 85 -7.47 2.92 -15.10
C GLU A 85 -7.88 2.65 -13.66
N GLN A 86 -8.84 1.74 -13.43
CA GLN A 86 -9.23 1.34 -12.08
C GLN A 86 -8.07 0.64 -11.35
N VAL A 87 -7.36 -0.28 -11.99
CA VAL A 87 -6.17 -0.95 -11.44
C VAL A 87 -5.10 0.07 -11.07
N LEU A 88 -4.80 1.01 -11.97
CA LEU A 88 -3.84 2.07 -11.69
C LEU A 88 -4.32 2.96 -10.54
N GLY A 89 -5.60 3.31 -10.51
CA GLY A 89 -6.20 4.08 -9.43
C GLY A 89 -6.11 3.39 -8.08
N SER A 90 -6.42 2.10 -8.01
CA SER A 90 -6.32 1.28 -6.80
C SER A 90 -4.87 1.10 -6.34
N LEU A 91 -3.92 0.90 -7.26
CA LEU A 91 -2.50 0.87 -6.90
C LEU A 91 -1.98 2.22 -6.41
N ASN A 92 -2.44 3.33 -7.00
CA ASN A 92 -2.10 4.67 -6.51
C ASN A 92 -2.63 4.89 -5.10
N LYS A 93 -3.91 4.59 -4.86
CA LYS A 93 -4.53 4.65 -3.52
C LYS A 93 -3.82 3.76 -2.52
N ALA A 94 -3.40 2.55 -2.93
CA ALA A 94 -2.64 1.66 -2.07
C ALA A 94 -1.27 2.24 -1.69
N MET A 95 -0.59 2.97 -2.58
CA MET A 95 0.64 3.67 -2.23
C MET A 95 0.40 4.89 -1.35
N GLU A 96 -0.68 5.64 -1.57
CA GLU A 96 -1.10 6.73 -0.69
C GLU A 96 -1.38 6.23 0.73
N SER A 97 -2.16 5.15 0.86
CA SER A 97 -2.40 4.50 2.15
C SER A 97 -1.12 3.94 2.78
N MET A 98 -0.15 3.50 1.98
CA MET A 98 1.16 3.05 2.48
C MET A 98 2.03 4.21 2.98
N ALA A 99 1.95 5.38 2.35
CA ALA A 99 2.59 6.60 2.83
C ALA A 99 1.98 7.06 4.17
N ILE A 100 0.65 7.02 4.28
CA ILE A 100 -0.08 7.27 5.54
C ILE A 100 0.34 6.26 6.61
N LEU A 101 0.39 4.97 6.26
CA LEU A 101 0.83 3.92 7.17
C LEU A 101 2.25 4.18 7.70
N ASN A 102 3.20 4.51 6.82
CA ASN A 102 4.55 4.85 7.22
C ASN A 102 4.57 6.05 8.17
N ARG A 103 3.79 7.10 7.87
CA ARG A 103 3.67 8.27 8.75
C ARG A 103 3.21 7.89 10.15
N ILE A 104 2.14 7.09 10.28
CA ILE A 104 1.62 6.62 11.58
C ILE A 104 2.69 5.84 12.35
N VAL A 105 3.40 4.93 11.67
CA VAL A 105 4.46 4.11 12.29
C VAL A 105 5.58 4.96 12.88
N TRP A 106 5.95 6.06 12.24
CA TRP A 106 6.99 6.97 12.74
C TRP A 106 6.47 7.99 13.76
N GLU A 107 5.21 8.46 13.63
CA GLU A 107 4.57 9.34 14.60
C GLU A 107 4.50 8.69 15.99
N GLU A 108 4.25 7.38 16.07
CA GLU A 108 4.24 6.62 17.32
C GLU A 108 5.58 6.71 18.08
N VAL A 109 6.71 6.63 17.35
CA VAL A 109 8.05 6.77 17.94
C VAL A 109 8.26 8.18 18.50
N MET A 110 7.82 9.19 17.76
CA MET A 110 7.99 10.59 18.15
C MET A 110 7.05 10.98 19.30
N HIS A 111 5.85 10.40 19.36
CA HIS A 111 4.89 10.67 20.41
C HIS A 111 5.35 10.11 21.76
N ASN A 112 5.84 8.86 21.77
CA ASN A 112 6.41 8.23 22.97
C ASN A 112 7.60 9.02 23.55
N ARG A 113 8.26 9.84 22.73
CA ARG A 113 9.29 10.78 23.18
C ARG A 113 8.70 12.06 23.79
N GLY A 114 7.73 12.69 23.13
CA GLY A 114 7.15 13.97 23.58
C GLY A 114 6.46 13.89 24.95
N GLU A 115 5.77 12.78 25.22
CA GLU A 115 5.10 12.55 26.51
C GLU A 115 6.12 12.52 27.68
N LYS A 116 7.36 12.06 27.43
CA LYS A 116 8.43 12.00 28.43
C LYS A 116 8.97 13.39 28.78
N VAL A 117 9.28 14.22 27.78
CA VAL A 117 9.83 15.58 28.03
C VAL A 117 8.84 16.39 28.86
N ALA A 118 7.55 16.31 28.53
CA ALA A 118 6.49 16.97 29.29
C ALA A 118 6.36 16.43 30.73
N ALA A 119 6.51 15.12 30.95
CA ALA A 119 6.42 14.51 32.28
C ALA A 119 7.63 14.84 33.19
N GLU A 120 8.83 14.95 32.61
CA GLU A 120 10.06 15.29 33.34
C GLU A 120 10.12 16.79 33.68
N ASP A 121 9.73 17.67 32.74
CA ASP A 121 9.60 19.12 32.99
C ASP A 121 8.52 19.40 34.05
N GLY A 122 7.42 18.65 34.04
CA GLY A 122 6.35 18.78 35.06
C GLY A 122 6.76 18.34 36.47
N ARG A 123 7.78 17.48 36.62
CA ARG A 123 8.31 17.04 37.92
C ARG A 123 9.39 17.95 38.49
N GLN A 124 10.03 18.79 37.67
CA GLN A 124 10.92 19.85 38.15
C GLN A 124 10.14 21.09 38.61
N SER A 125 8.96 20.90 39.19
CA SER A 125 8.28 21.97 39.91
C SER A 125 9.13 22.35 41.12
N PRO A 126 9.51 23.63 41.28
CA PRO A 126 10.48 24.06 42.29
C PRO A 126 9.86 23.90 43.68
N SER A 127 10.18 22.78 44.34
CA SER A 127 10.00 22.63 45.76
C SER A 127 11.04 23.49 46.48
N GLY A 128 10.73 24.77 46.65
CA GLY A 128 11.37 25.61 47.66
C GLY A 128 12.04 26.88 47.14
N GLU A 129 11.24 27.90 46.84
CA GLU A 129 11.60 29.26 47.26
C GLU A 129 10.36 29.99 47.80
N ARG A 130 10.14 29.81 49.11
CA ARG A 130 9.35 30.75 49.91
C ARG A 130 10.14 32.05 49.99
N GLN A 131 9.76 33.07 49.23
CA GLN A 131 9.94 34.45 49.68
C GLN A 131 8.67 35.28 49.43
N HIS A 132 8.16 35.75 50.56
CA HIS A 132 7.39 36.96 50.82
C HIS A 132 6.86 37.80 49.64
N THR A 133 5.52 37.91 49.64
CA THR A 133 4.73 39.15 49.49
C THR A 133 5.50 40.44 49.17
N ASP A 134 5.21 41.09 48.04
CA ASP A 134 4.32 42.25 48.07
C ASP A 134 3.81 42.71 46.68
N SER A 135 2.50 42.97 46.64
CA SER A 135 1.75 44.01 45.91
C SER A 135 2.25 44.57 44.57
N GLY A 136 1.40 44.47 43.52
CA GLY A 136 1.48 45.39 42.38
C GLY A 136 0.66 45.01 41.14
N ALA A 137 -0.51 45.64 41.00
CA ALA A 137 -1.43 45.62 39.86
C ALA A 137 -0.82 45.53 38.44
N SER A 138 -1.47 44.78 37.53
CA SER A 138 -2.21 45.32 36.36
C SER A 138 -2.50 44.25 35.29
N ARG A 139 -3.76 44.20 34.85
CA ARG A 139 -4.29 43.48 33.66
C ARG A 139 -3.70 44.10 32.37
N PRO A 140 -3.59 43.34 31.26
CA PRO A 140 -4.73 43.29 30.33
C PRO A 140 -4.97 41.94 29.64
N SER A 141 -6.24 41.79 29.27
CA SER A 141 -6.86 40.81 28.40
C SER A 141 -6.29 40.76 26.98
N VAL A 142 -6.03 39.56 26.46
CA VAL A 142 -5.82 39.30 25.03
C VAL A 142 -6.70 38.13 24.58
N THR A 143 -7.46 38.43 23.54
CA THR A 143 -8.46 37.67 22.81
C THR A 143 -7.82 36.56 21.98
N THR A 144 -8.31 35.33 22.08
CA THR A 144 -7.98 34.23 21.15
C THR A 144 -8.92 34.26 19.93
N PRO A 145 -8.41 34.08 18.70
CA PRO A 145 -9.26 33.96 17.53
C PRO A 145 -9.70 32.52 17.29
N PHE A 146 -10.97 32.43 16.92
CA PHE A 146 -11.67 31.35 16.23
C PHE A 146 -10.84 30.67 15.12
N SER A 147 -10.97 29.35 15.00
CA SER A 147 -10.67 28.61 13.77
C SER A 147 -11.86 27.71 13.42
N PRO A 148 -12.46 27.78 12.21
CA PRO A 148 -13.64 27.02 11.86
C PRO A 148 -13.33 25.76 11.03
N GLY A 149 -14.08 24.69 11.32
CA GLY A 149 -14.70 23.85 10.29
C GLY A 149 -13.87 22.72 9.67
N ALA A 150 -13.87 21.55 10.30
CA ALA A 150 -13.71 20.27 9.60
C ALA A 150 -15.10 19.70 9.27
N SER A 151 -15.44 19.69 7.98
CA SER A 151 -16.71 19.18 7.45
C SER A 151 -16.54 17.75 6.94
N ALA A 152 -17.40 16.87 7.44
CA ALA A 152 -18.00 15.68 6.81
C ALA A 152 -17.17 14.87 5.78
N ALA A 153 -16.68 13.69 6.20
CA ALA A 153 -16.50 12.55 5.30
C ALA A 153 -17.71 11.61 5.45
N ALA A 154 -18.58 11.63 4.45
CA ALA A 154 -19.75 10.77 4.34
C ALA A 154 -19.35 9.32 4.07
N GLY A 155 -20.01 8.39 4.76
CA GLY A 155 -19.80 6.96 4.65
C GLY A 155 -20.22 6.37 3.30
N SER A 156 -19.44 5.40 2.84
CA SER A 156 -19.86 4.46 1.80
C SER A 156 -19.97 3.06 2.41
N ASN A 157 -21.21 2.64 2.68
CA ASN A 157 -21.57 1.26 2.94
C ASN A 157 -21.37 0.43 1.67
N ALA A 158 -20.33 -0.38 1.62
CA ALA A 158 -20.19 -1.44 0.61
C ALA A 158 -20.25 -2.80 1.31
N SER A 159 -21.32 -3.53 1.05
CA SER A 159 -21.57 -4.89 1.50
C SER A 159 -20.58 -5.88 0.89
N TRP A 160 -19.99 -6.72 1.73
CA TRP A 160 -19.02 -7.78 1.40
C TRP A 160 -19.64 -8.96 0.65
N PRO A 161 -18.94 -9.61 -0.30
CA PRO A 161 -19.14 -11.02 -0.62
C PRO A 161 -18.18 -11.89 0.20
N GLN A 162 -18.75 -12.86 0.93
CA GLN A 162 -18.05 -13.90 1.68
C GLN A 162 -17.49 -14.97 0.71
N ASN A 163 -16.24 -14.85 0.22
CA ASN A 163 -15.52 -16.03 -0.27
C ASN A 163 -13.99 -15.87 -0.37
N TRP A 164 -13.27 -15.85 0.75
CA TRP A 164 -11.78 -15.88 0.76
C TRP A 164 -11.18 -16.98 1.66
N ARG A 165 -11.96 -18.01 2.02
CA ARG A 165 -11.59 -19.04 3.01
C ARG A 165 -10.53 -20.07 2.61
N SER A 166 -9.70 -19.83 1.59
CA SER A 166 -8.64 -20.78 1.23
C SER A 166 -7.33 -20.09 0.85
N MET A 167 -6.58 -19.61 1.84
CA MET A 167 -5.11 -19.75 1.93
C MET A 167 -4.57 -18.96 3.14
N GLY A 168 -4.00 -19.67 4.12
CA GLY A 168 -3.20 -19.09 5.20
C GLY A 168 -3.89 -19.05 6.56
N ALA A 169 -3.62 -20.05 7.40
CA ALA A 169 -4.02 -20.13 8.80
C ALA A 169 -3.37 -19.03 9.68
N TRP A 170 -3.82 -18.96 10.95
CA TRP A 170 -3.36 -18.17 12.11
C TRP A 170 -4.20 -16.93 12.49
N LEU A 171 -5.33 -17.19 13.18
CA LEU A 171 -5.69 -16.71 14.55
C LEU A 171 -7.16 -17.12 14.85
N PRO A 172 -7.52 -17.53 16.09
CA PRO A 172 -8.88 -17.99 16.42
C PRO A 172 -9.84 -16.83 16.70
N VAL A 173 -11.07 -17.00 16.23
CA VAL A 173 -12.24 -16.12 16.43
C VAL A 173 -12.87 -16.43 17.79
N CYS A 174 -13.23 -15.39 18.55
CA CYS A 174 -14.26 -15.45 19.60
C CYS A 174 -15.16 -14.21 19.54
N CYS A 175 -16.44 -14.44 19.88
CA CYS A 175 -17.54 -13.49 20.09
C CYS A 175 -18.32 -13.02 18.84
N ALA A 176 -19.20 -13.91 18.34
CA ALA A 176 -20.41 -13.50 17.62
C ALA A 176 -21.54 -13.22 18.62
N ARG A 177 -22.07 -11.99 18.63
CA ARG A 177 -23.22 -11.56 19.46
C ARG A 177 -24.52 -11.83 18.69
N PRO A 178 -25.56 -12.43 19.29
CA PRO A 178 -26.82 -12.69 18.59
C PRO A 178 -27.62 -11.39 18.41
N ARG A 179 -28.04 -11.08 17.17
CA ARG A 179 -29.00 -10.00 16.90
C ARG A 179 -30.42 -10.48 17.22
N GLY A 180 -30.95 -10.03 18.36
CA GLY A 180 -32.38 -10.04 18.64
C GLY A 180 -33.09 -8.95 17.84
N ARG A 181 -34.10 -9.34 17.06
CA ARG A 181 -34.97 -8.45 16.28
C ARG A 181 -36.17 -8.10 17.15
N GLY A 182 -36.23 -6.87 17.66
CA GLY A 182 -37.38 -6.32 18.38
C GLY A 182 -37.92 -5.09 17.66
N ASP A 183 -39.17 -5.17 17.21
CA ASP A 183 -39.93 -4.07 16.64
C ASP A 183 -40.38 -3.14 17.77
N ASN A 184 -39.83 -1.92 17.85
CA ASN A 184 -40.31 -0.90 18.80
C ASN A 184 -40.71 0.40 18.09
N LYS A 185 -41.88 0.89 18.48
CA LYS A 185 -42.54 2.14 18.06
C LYS A 185 -41.78 3.37 18.59
N PRO A 186 -41.91 4.54 17.93
CA PRO A 186 -41.32 5.79 18.40
C PRO A 186 -42.20 6.42 19.49
N GLY A 187 -41.67 6.52 20.71
CA GLY A 187 -42.22 7.32 21.80
C GLY A 187 -41.07 7.89 22.63
N ASP A 188 -41.05 9.21 22.77
CA ASP A 188 -40.19 10.09 23.60
C ASP A 188 -38.89 9.48 24.17
N THR A 189 -37.76 9.77 23.48
CA THR A 189 -36.46 9.14 23.71
C THR A 189 -35.41 10.04 24.40
N SER A 190 -35.76 11.22 24.91
CA SER A 190 -34.75 12.11 25.51
C SER A 190 -34.20 11.56 26.84
N ASP A 191 -35.06 11.01 27.69
CA ASP A 191 -34.64 10.49 29.00
C ASP A 191 -34.05 9.08 28.90
N GLU A 192 -34.49 8.28 27.92
CA GLU A 192 -33.92 6.95 27.66
C GLU A 192 -32.53 7.04 27.02
N ALA A 193 -32.27 8.07 26.21
CA ALA A 193 -30.94 8.32 25.65
C ALA A 193 -29.94 8.70 26.74
N ALA A 194 -30.33 9.54 27.69
CA ALA A 194 -29.47 9.93 28.82
C ALA A 194 -29.16 8.74 29.75
N ALA A 195 -30.16 7.90 30.04
CA ALA A 195 -29.97 6.69 30.84
C ALA A 195 -29.06 5.66 30.14
N LYS A 196 -29.17 5.49 28.81
CA LYS A 196 -28.25 4.64 28.05
C LYS A 196 -26.82 5.16 28.06
N GLN A 197 -26.65 6.47 27.96
CA GLN A 197 -25.32 7.08 27.95
C GLN A 197 -24.60 6.89 29.30
N GLN A 198 -25.31 7.03 30.42
CA GLN A 198 -24.74 6.74 31.75
C GLN A 198 -24.36 5.27 31.94
N LEU A 199 -25.17 4.36 31.42
CA LEU A 199 -24.94 2.92 31.55
C LEU A 199 -23.75 2.47 30.69
N ASP A 200 -23.59 3.04 29.49
CA ASP A 200 -22.42 2.81 28.63
C ASP A 200 -21.14 3.40 29.25
N GLU A 201 -21.22 4.55 29.95
CA GLU A 201 -20.09 5.14 30.69
C GLU A 201 -19.67 4.30 31.90
N GLU A 202 -20.63 3.76 32.65
CA GLU A 202 -20.36 2.90 33.82
C GLU A 202 -19.81 1.52 33.39
N GLU A 203 -20.33 0.95 32.30
CA GLU A 203 -19.79 -0.29 31.71
C GLU A 203 -18.36 -0.07 31.18
N LYS A 204 -18.08 1.09 30.54
CA LYS A 204 -16.72 1.45 30.12
C LYS A 204 -15.79 1.60 31.32
N ALA A 205 -16.21 2.29 32.38
CA ALA A 205 -15.41 2.48 33.59
C ALA A 205 -15.11 1.14 34.32
N ALA A 206 -16.08 0.23 34.38
CA ALA A 206 -15.89 -1.09 34.96
C ALA A 206 -14.94 -1.97 34.13
N ALA A 207 -15.09 -1.92 32.79
CA ALA A 207 -14.20 -2.64 31.87
C ALA A 207 -12.76 -2.14 31.95
N ASP A 208 -12.56 -0.82 32.06
CA ASP A 208 -11.25 -0.20 32.26
C ASP A 208 -10.62 -0.64 33.59
N GLN A 209 -11.39 -0.74 34.67
CA GLN A 209 -10.90 -1.17 35.98
C GLN A 209 -10.47 -2.65 35.98
N VAL A 210 -11.21 -3.51 35.29
CA VAL A 210 -10.87 -4.94 35.13
C VAL A 210 -9.64 -5.11 34.22
N ALA A 211 -9.52 -4.34 33.15
CA ALA A 211 -8.34 -4.35 32.29
C ALA A 211 -7.08 -3.95 33.08
N LEU A 212 -7.19 -2.91 33.92
CA LEU A 212 -6.14 -2.46 34.84
C LEU A 212 -5.70 -3.57 35.82
N GLN A 213 -6.65 -4.34 36.37
CA GLN A 213 -6.34 -5.44 37.29
C GLN A 213 -5.68 -6.64 36.61
N LEU A 214 -6.02 -6.91 35.35
CA LEU A 214 -5.47 -8.04 34.59
C LEU A 214 -4.11 -7.73 33.94
N GLY A 215 -3.59 -6.51 34.11
CA GLY A 215 -2.40 -6.07 33.38
C GLY A 215 -2.62 -6.01 31.86
N PHE A 216 -3.88 -6.06 31.41
CA PHE A 216 -4.21 -5.72 30.04
C PHE A 216 -3.99 -4.22 29.90
N LYS A 217 -3.06 -3.87 29.00
CA LYS A 217 -2.94 -2.51 28.48
C LYS A 217 -4.35 -2.04 28.09
N GLY A 218 -4.84 -1.01 28.79
CA GLY A 218 -6.26 -0.63 28.81
C GLY A 218 -6.82 -0.26 27.43
N TYR A 219 -8.14 -0.06 27.35
CA TYR A 219 -8.85 0.30 26.10
C TYR A 219 -8.21 1.49 25.35
N ALA A 220 -7.58 2.41 26.08
CA ALA A 220 -6.83 3.53 25.50
C ALA A 220 -5.67 3.11 24.57
N GLU A 221 -5.00 1.97 24.83
CA GLU A 221 -3.95 1.47 23.92
C GLU A 221 -4.57 0.88 22.64
N LEU A 222 -5.74 0.25 22.76
CA LEU A 222 -6.50 -0.27 21.63
C LEU A 222 -7.04 0.86 20.73
N GLU A 223 -7.53 1.96 21.31
CA GLU A 223 -7.95 3.15 20.58
C GLU A 223 -6.78 3.82 19.82
N ARG A 224 -5.54 3.76 20.36
CA ARG A 224 -4.34 4.24 19.63
C ARG A 224 -3.99 3.38 18.41
N GLU A 225 -4.37 2.10 18.39
CA GLU A 225 -4.03 1.19 17.29
C GLU A 225 -4.98 1.25 16.10
N GLU A 226 -6.21 1.73 16.30
CA GLU A 226 -7.23 1.86 15.26
C GLU A 226 -6.71 2.53 13.96
N PRO A 227 -6.04 3.70 13.99
CA PRO A 227 -5.55 4.34 12.77
C PRO A 227 -4.53 3.49 12.00
N PHE A 228 -3.68 2.74 12.70
CA PHE A 228 -2.72 1.86 12.07
C PHE A 228 -3.40 0.67 11.39
N PHE A 229 -4.36 0.02 12.08
CA PHE A 229 -5.11 -1.09 11.51
C PHE A 229 -5.94 -0.66 10.30
N ASP A 230 -6.57 0.51 10.36
CA ASP A 230 -7.33 1.08 9.26
C ASP A 230 -6.44 1.36 8.05
N ALA A 231 -5.28 2.01 8.26
CA ALA A 231 -4.33 2.26 7.18
C ALA A 231 -3.78 0.96 6.57
N SER A 232 -3.41 -0.02 7.39
CA SER A 232 -2.90 -1.32 6.92
C SER A 232 -3.96 -2.09 6.13
N THR A 233 -5.21 -2.08 6.62
CA THR A 233 -6.35 -2.71 5.97
C THR A 233 -6.73 -2.01 4.68
N ALA A 234 -6.68 -0.68 4.64
CA ALA A 234 -6.89 0.11 3.43
C ALA A 234 -5.89 -0.29 2.33
N VAL A 235 -4.59 -0.40 2.65
CA VAL A 235 -3.59 -0.85 1.66
C VAL A 235 -3.92 -2.24 1.12
N ARG A 236 -4.29 -3.19 1.98
CA ARG A 236 -4.62 -4.57 1.57
C ARG A 236 -5.88 -4.63 0.71
N ASN A 237 -6.91 -3.88 1.07
CA ASN A 237 -8.16 -3.80 0.31
C ASN A 237 -7.92 -3.21 -1.08
N GLN A 238 -7.12 -2.14 -1.18
CA GLN A 238 -6.78 -1.54 -2.47
C GLN A 238 -5.90 -2.46 -3.33
N GLN A 239 -4.99 -3.23 -2.73
CA GLN A 239 -4.21 -4.25 -3.45
C GLN A 239 -5.09 -5.39 -3.96
N ALA A 240 -6.04 -5.87 -3.14
CA ALA A 240 -6.97 -6.92 -3.55
C ALA A 240 -7.87 -6.44 -4.71
N ALA A 241 -8.38 -5.21 -4.62
CA ALA A 241 -9.17 -4.60 -5.69
C ALA A 241 -8.37 -4.48 -6.99
N ALA A 242 -7.10 -4.06 -6.90
CA ALA A 242 -6.22 -3.98 -8.07
C ALA A 242 -5.96 -5.35 -8.70
N GLU A 243 -5.80 -6.41 -7.90
CA GLU A 243 -5.58 -7.77 -8.41
C GLU A 243 -6.82 -8.36 -9.09
N GLU A 244 -8.00 -8.13 -8.52
CA GLU A 244 -9.26 -8.55 -9.12
C GLU A 244 -9.46 -7.88 -10.49
N GLN A 245 -9.29 -6.57 -10.55
CA GLN A 245 -9.44 -5.78 -11.77
C GLN A 245 -8.33 -6.02 -12.80
N LEU A 246 -7.14 -6.47 -12.38
CA LEU A 246 -6.03 -6.74 -13.28
C LEU A 246 -6.42 -7.78 -14.33
N THR A 247 -7.14 -8.83 -13.93
CA THR A 247 -7.59 -9.87 -14.88
C THR A 247 -8.43 -9.30 -16.02
N THR A 248 -9.30 -8.33 -15.71
CA THR A 248 -10.11 -7.62 -16.71
C THR A 248 -9.24 -6.65 -17.52
N ALA A 249 -8.35 -5.89 -16.87
CA ALA A 249 -7.44 -4.94 -17.51
C ALA A 249 -6.49 -5.59 -18.53
N LEU A 250 -6.10 -6.86 -18.32
CA LEU A 250 -5.29 -7.62 -19.28
C LEU A 250 -6.02 -7.93 -20.58
N SER A 251 -7.35 -7.95 -20.54
CA SER A 251 -8.17 -8.12 -21.74
C SER A 251 -8.45 -6.80 -22.46
N GLU A 252 -7.90 -5.68 -21.98
CA GLU A 252 -8.04 -4.37 -22.62
C GLU A 252 -6.82 -4.04 -23.49
N MET A 253 -7.08 -3.42 -24.64
CA MET A 253 -6.08 -2.89 -25.57
C MET A 253 -6.21 -1.38 -25.63
N TYR A 254 -5.13 -0.67 -25.34
CA TYR A 254 -5.04 0.77 -25.49
C TYR A 254 -5.08 1.16 -26.96
N VAL A 255 -5.98 2.08 -27.31
CA VAL A 255 -6.19 2.55 -28.69
C VAL A 255 -5.64 3.96 -28.88
N GLY A 256 -5.67 4.80 -27.85
CA GLY A 256 -5.18 6.16 -27.92
C GLY A 256 -5.61 7.01 -26.73
N THR A 257 -5.31 8.30 -26.79
CA THR A 257 -5.76 9.28 -25.80
C THR A 257 -6.70 10.26 -26.48
N TRP A 258 -7.92 10.42 -25.96
CA TRP A 258 -8.89 11.39 -26.46
C TRP A 258 -9.35 12.30 -25.31
N ALA A 259 -9.30 13.62 -25.55
CA ALA A 259 -9.58 14.65 -24.54
C ALA A 259 -8.77 14.48 -23.23
N GLY A 260 -7.51 14.06 -23.33
CA GLY A 260 -6.63 13.81 -22.20
C GLY A 260 -6.87 12.49 -21.45
N ARG A 261 -7.94 11.75 -21.78
CA ARG A 261 -8.27 10.45 -21.19
C ARG A 261 -7.77 9.31 -22.06
N ARG A 262 -7.33 8.21 -21.45
CA ARG A 262 -6.86 7.04 -22.18
C ARG A 262 -8.06 6.20 -22.61
N TRP A 263 -8.03 5.73 -23.84
CA TRP A 263 -9.10 4.93 -24.42
C TRP A 263 -8.62 3.50 -24.62
N PHE A 264 -9.42 2.57 -24.12
CA PHE A 264 -9.15 1.15 -24.18
C PHE A 264 -10.33 0.44 -24.83
N VAL A 265 -10.04 -0.58 -25.63
CA VAL A 265 -11.03 -1.43 -26.30
C VAL A 265 -10.82 -2.86 -25.81
N PRO A 266 -11.89 -3.60 -25.46
CA PRO A 266 -11.75 -5.00 -25.09
C PRO A 266 -11.19 -5.81 -26.26
N THR A 267 -10.10 -6.53 -26.01
CA THR A 267 -9.46 -7.42 -26.98
C THR A 267 -10.26 -8.71 -27.07
N VAL A 268 -11.24 -8.74 -27.98
CA VAL A 268 -12.11 -9.92 -28.13
C VAL A 268 -11.42 -11.03 -28.94
N PHE A 269 -10.36 -10.74 -29.72
CA PHE A 269 -9.86 -11.70 -30.74
C PHE A 269 -8.35 -11.78 -31.01
N TYR A 270 -7.48 -11.01 -30.33
CA TYR A 270 -6.04 -11.01 -30.64
C TYR A 270 -5.15 -11.11 -29.41
N GLN A 271 -4.81 -12.34 -28.99
CA GLN A 271 -3.77 -12.65 -28.01
C GLN A 271 -2.44 -13.03 -28.70
N ASN A 272 -1.95 -12.20 -29.62
CA ASN A 272 -0.62 -12.44 -30.16
C ASN A 272 0.42 -11.77 -29.25
N GLU A 273 1.27 -12.57 -28.59
CA GLU A 273 2.34 -12.11 -27.69
C GLU A 273 3.25 -11.04 -28.33
N ALA A 274 3.35 -11.00 -29.66
CA ALA A 274 4.11 -10.01 -30.41
C ALA A 274 3.64 -8.55 -30.17
N HIS A 275 2.35 -8.32 -29.91
CA HIS A 275 1.79 -6.97 -29.71
C HIS A 275 2.13 -6.37 -28.34
N ASN A 276 2.55 -7.18 -27.37
CA ASN A 276 2.90 -6.70 -26.04
C ASN A 276 4.14 -5.79 -26.02
N LYS A 277 5.01 -5.86 -27.05
CA LYS A 277 6.24 -5.04 -27.11
C LYS A 277 5.98 -3.55 -27.33
N GLN A 278 4.80 -3.19 -27.83
CA GLN A 278 4.50 -1.81 -28.21
C GLN A 278 3.75 -1.03 -27.12
N GLY A 279 3.55 -1.60 -25.93
CA GLY A 279 2.84 -0.91 -24.83
C GLY A 279 1.35 -0.72 -25.09
N TRP A 280 0.70 -1.64 -25.79
CA TRP A 280 -0.76 -1.60 -26.04
C TRP A 280 -1.55 -2.24 -24.91
N HIS A 281 -0.94 -3.13 -24.14
CA HIS A 281 -1.57 -3.84 -23.03
C HIS A 281 -0.87 -3.52 -21.70
N MET A 282 -1.58 -3.75 -20.61
CA MET A 282 -1.03 -3.62 -19.27
C MET A 282 0.11 -4.64 -19.06
N PRO A 283 1.29 -4.25 -18.53
CA PRO A 283 2.41 -5.16 -18.34
C PRO A 283 2.19 -6.09 -17.12
N GLU A 284 1.41 -7.16 -17.30
CA GLU A 284 0.96 -8.11 -16.26
C GLU A 284 2.05 -8.45 -15.24
N LYS A 285 3.18 -8.99 -15.72
CA LYS A 285 4.28 -9.47 -14.87
C LYS A 285 4.85 -8.35 -14.01
N LEU A 286 4.86 -7.11 -14.49
CA LEU A 286 5.37 -5.96 -13.73
C LEU A 286 4.32 -5.44 -12.74
N MET A 287 3.03 -5.44 -13.10
CA MET A 287 1.93 -5.08 -12.19
C MET A 287 1.86 -6.03 -10.99
N LEU A 288 1.93 -7.34 -11.24
CA LEU A 288 1.96 -8.35 -10.18
C LEU A 288 3.21 -8.21 -9.30
N ARG A 289 4.38 -7.98 -9.91
CA ARG A 289 5.61 -7.69 -9.15
C ARG A 289 5.45 -6.44 -8.29
N LEU A 290 4.86 -5.38 -8.83
CA LEU A 290 4.62 -4.13 -8.10
C LEU A 290 3.76 -4.39 -6.86
N ALA A 291 2.61 -5.05 -7.02
CA ALA A 291 1.73 -5.42 -5.92
C ALA A 291 2.47 -6.27 -4.85
N MET A 292 3.26 -7.26 -5.28
CA MET A 292 4.08 -8.07 -4.37
C MET A 292 5.14 -7.22 -3.62
N ARG A 293 5.78 -6.24 -4.27
CA ARG A 293 6.74 -5.35 -3.61
C ARG A 293 6.05 -4.44 -2.60
N MET A 294 4.87 -3.90 -2.93
CA MET A 294 4.08 -3.10 -1.99
C MET A 294 3.67 -3.91 -0.76
N ARG A 295 3.22 -5.17 -0.93
CA ARG A 295 2.95 -6.09 0.19
C ARG A 295 4.16 -6.27 1.10
N ARG A 296 5.36 -6.40 0.51
CA ARG A 296 6.60 -6.53 1.29
C ARG A 296 6.88 -5.27 2.11
N VAL A 297 6.71 -4.07 1.53
CA VAL A 297 6.87 -2.80 2.28
C VAL A 297 5.89 -2.74 3.45
N VAL A 298 4.60 -3.02 3.23
CA VAL A 298 3.58 -3.05 4.30
C VAL A 298 3.94 -4.03 5.41
N ARG A 299 4.41 -5.25 5.07
CA ARG A 299 4.85 -6.21 6.08
C ARG A 299 6.01 -5.69 6.92
N VAL A 300 6.98 -5.03 6.29
CA VAL A 300 8.13 -4.46 7.02
C VAL A 300 7.67 -3.31 7.92
N LEU A 301 6.80 -2.42 7.43
CA LEU A 301 6.21 -1.36 8.24
C LEU A 301 5.43 -1.91 9.44
N ASN A 302 4.68 -3.00 9.24
CA ASN A 302 3.97 -3.66 10.34
C ASN A 302 4.92 -4.25 11.39
N MET A 303 6.02 -4.90 10.96
CA MET A 303 7.05 -5.39 11.89
C MET A 303 7.77 -4.24 12.62
N LEU A 304 7.98 -3.13 11.92
CA LEU A 304 8.61 -1.93 12.48
C LEU A 304 7.70 -1.31 13.55
N HIS A 305 6.41 -1.17 13.28
CA HIS A 305 5.42 -0.75 14.27
C HIS A 305 5.43 -1.66 15.50
N ALA A 306 5.39 -2.98 15.31
CA ALA A 306 5.43 -3.93 16.43
C ALA A 306 6.72 -3.74 17.25
N THR A 307 7.85 -3.52 16.57
CA THR A 307 9.15 -3.26 17.23
C THR A 307 9.16 -1.94 17.99
N PHE A 308 8.53 -0.88 17.48
CA PHE A 308 8.41 0.38 18.21
C PHE A 308 7.52 0.24 19.44
N ARG A 309 6.41 -0.48 19.30
CA ARG A 309 5.46 -0.72 20.38
C ARG A 309 6.03 -1.59 21.50
N GLU A 310 6.72 -2.67 21.15
CA GLU A 310 7.23 -3.65 22.13
C GLU A 310 8.65 -3.31 22.60
N GLY A 311 9.43 -2.63 21.76
CA GLY A 311 10.90 -2.62 21.84
C GLY A 311 11.51 -1.32 22.32
N PHE A 312 10.88 -0.18 22.09
CA PHE A 312 11.42 1.12 22.50
C PHE A 312 10.90 1.51 23.88
N GLN A 313 11.12 0.61 24.85
CA GLN A 313 10.92 0.92 26.26
C GLN A 313 11.84 2.09 26.66
N LYS A 314 11.46 2.81 27.72
CA LYS A 314 12.11 4.04 28.18
C LYS A 314 13.63 3.92 28.25
N GLU A 315 14.12 2.78 28.73
CA GLU A 315 15.54 2.49 28.94
C GLU A 315 16.30 2.41 27.60
N VAL A 316 15.66 1.90 26.55
CA VAL A 316 16.27 1.78 25.22
C VAL A 316 16.36 3.14 24.54
N LEU A 317 15.33 3.98 24.69
CA LEU A 317 15.31 5.34 24.14
C LEU A 317 16.34 6.25 24.82
N GLU A 318 16.51 6.14 26.13
CA GLU A 318 17.53 6.89 26.89
C GLU A 318 18.95 6.55 26.43
N GLU A 319 19.24 5.26 26.30
CA GLU A 319 20.55 4.82 25.85
C GLU A 319 20.79 5.18 24.37
N LEU A 320 19.73 5.18 23.55
CA LEU A 320 19.80 5.64 22.17
C LEU A 320 20.06 7.13 22.05
N GLU A 321 19.41 7.95 22.88
CA GLU A 321 19.63 9.40 22.92
C GLU A 321 21.07 9.75 23.30
N HIS A 322 21.71 8.93 24.14
CA HIS A 322 23.11 9.12 24.51
C HIS A 322 24.08 8.73 23.39
N ASN A 323 23.80 7.64 22.67
CA ASN A 323 24.73 7.05 21.71
C ASN A 323 24.48 7.47 20.25
N PHE A 324 23.27 7.95 19.91
CA PHE A 324 22.88 8.29 18.55
C PHE A 324 22.24 9.68 18.50
N PRO A 325 22.60 10.50 17.51
CA PRO A 325 21.90 11.75 17.30
C PRO A 325 20.44 11.44 17.00
N LEU A 326 19.54 11.98 17.81
CA LEU A 326 18.09 11.84 17.65
C LEU A 326 17.61 12.28 16.26
N ASP A 327 18.35 13.20 15.66
CA ASP A 327 18.16 13.68 14.30
C ASP A 327 18.17 12.53 13.29
N LEU A 328 18.89 11.43 13.56
CA LEU A 328 18.94 10.27 12.67
C LEU A 328 17.58 9.60 12.48
N LEU A 329 16.80 9.43 13.55
CA LEU A 329 15.47 8.81 13.44
C LEU A 329 14.49 9.73 12.70
N VAL A 330 14.61 11.04 12.93
CA VAL A 330 13.83 12.06 12.22
C VAL A 330 14.19 12.04 10.73
N GLU A 331 15.48 12.15 10.40
CA GLU A 331 16.00 12.08 9.04
C GLU A 331 15.58 10.79 8.33
N LEU A 332 15.64 9.65 9.02
CA LEU A 332 15.21 8.36 8.49
C LEU A 332 13.71 8.33 8.18
N SER A 333 12.89 8.87 9.10
CA SER A 333 11.44 8.95 8.92
C SER A 333 11.07 9.88 7.76
N GLU A 334 11.72 11.05 7.67
CA GLU A 334 11.52 12.04 6.61
C GLU A 334 11.97 11.48 5.26
N ALA A 335 13.11 10.80 5.21
CA ALA A 335 13.60 10.13 4.00
C ALA A 335 12.63 9.02 3.54
N ALA A 336 12.16 8.17 4.45
CA ALA A 336 11.19 7.13 4.12
C ALA A 336 9.86 7.72 3.60
N MET A 337 9.36 8.77 4.26
CA MET A 337 8.14 9.48 3.88
C MET A 337 8.30 10.19 2.53
N ALA A 338 9.40 10.91 2.31
CA ALA A 338 9.71 11.56 1.04
C ALA A 338 9.82 10.55 -0.11
N THR A 339 10.39 9.36 0.15
CA THR A 339 10.46 8.27 -0.84
C THR A 339 9.07 7.77 -1.22
N LEU A 340 8.23 7.48 -0.24
CA LEU A 340 6.86 7.00 -0.50
C LEU A 340 6.01 8.06 -1.19
N GLN A 341 6.12 9.33 -0.79
CA GLN A 341 5.45 10.44 -1.43
C GLN A 341 5.92 10.61 -2.89
N ALA A 342 7.22 10.47 -3.15
CA ALA A 342 7.75 10.50 -4.50
C ALA A 342 7.24 9.32 -5.36
N PHE A 343 6.96 8.14 -4.79
CA PHE A 343 6.28 7.06 -5.51
C PHE A 343 4.83 7.41 -5.86
N VAL A 344 4.08 7.95 -4.91
CA VAL A 344 2.69 8.42 -5.13
C VAL A 344 2.67 9.47 -6.24
N ASP A 345 3.57 10.45 -6.15
CA ASP A 345 3.63 11.51 -7.15
C ASP A 345 4.04 10.97 -8.51
N ALA A 346 4.99 10.02 -8.57
CA ALA A 346 5.44 9.37 -9.80
C ALA A 346 4.37 8.56 -10.50
N PHE A 347 3.35 8.08 -9.79
CA PHE A 347 2.31 7.27 -10.41
C PHE A 347 1.44 8.07 -11.38
N PRO A 348 1.00 7.46 -12.49
CA PRO A 348 0.08 8.12 -13.42
C PRO A 348 -1.23 8.47 -12.71
N LYS A 349 -1.58 9.76 -12.72
CA LYS A 349 -2.92 10.22 -12.32
C LYS A 349 -3.82 10.22 -13.57
N PRO A 350 -5.12 9.91 -13.43
CA PRO A 350 -6.04 9.87 -14.57
C PRO A 350 -6.06 11.20 -15.34
N ASP A 351 -5.93 12.31 -14.63
CA ASP A 351 -6.02 13.66 -15.21
C ASP A 351 -4.67 14.23 -15.69
N ARG A 352 -3.55 13.52 -15.48
CA ARG A 352 -2.21 14.04 -15.79
C ARG A 352 -1.42 13.05 -16.64
N PRO A 353 -1.18 13.33 -17.93
CA PRO A 353 -0.32 12.48 -18.74
C PRO A 353 1.10 12.47 -18.14
N VAL A 354 1.70 11.28 -18.08
CA VAL A 354 3.08 11.11 -17.61
C VAL A 354 3.99 11.58 -18.74
N THR A 355 4.66 12.72 -18.54
CA THR A 355 5.73 13.14 -19.45
C THR A 355 7.02 12.39 -19.09
N ALA A 356 7.82 12.03 -20.10
CA ALA A 356 9.08 11.29 -19.90
C ALA A 356 10.05 12.06 -18.97
N GLU A 357 10.07 13.39 -19.07
CA GLU A 357 10.87 14.25 -18.20
C GLU A 357 10.45 14.17 -16.74
N MET A 358 9.13 14.11 -16.47
CA MET A 358 8.63 13.98 -15.11
C MET A 358 8.98 12.61 -14.51
N SER A 359 8.95 11.53 -15.29
CA SER A 359 9.46 10.25 -14.80
C SER A 359 10.93 10.36 -14.45
N ASP A 360 11.80 10.81 -15.36
CA ASP A 360 13.24 10.83 -15.10
C ASP A 360 13.64 11.70 -13.91
N MET A 361 13.04 12.89 -13.78
CA MET A 361 13.30 13.78 -12.65
C MET A 361 12.89 13.15 -11.31
N ARG A 362 11.73 12.49 -11.27
CA ARG A 362 11.24 11.82 -10.05
C ARG A 362 12.11 10.62 -9.69
N LEU A 363 12.63 9.91 -10.69
CA LEU A 363 13.52 8.78 -10.49
C LEU A 363 14.90 9.16 -9.96
N ARG A 364 15.39 10.38 -10.27
CA ARG A 364 16.65 10.89 -9.70
C ARG A 364 16.52 11.19 -8.22
N LYS A 365 15.51 11.97 -7.82
CA LYS A 365 15.26 12.28 -6.39
C LYS A 365 15.12 11.00 -5.58
N LEU A 366 14.41 10.03 -6.12
CA LEU A 366 14.17 8.78 -5.43
C LEU A 366 15.42 7.88 -5.35
N ARG A 367 16.37 8.00 -6.30
CA ARG A 367 17.70 7.40 -6.19
C ARG A 367 18.54 8.06 -5.11
N GLU A 368 18.51 9.39 -5.01
CA GLU A 368 19.25 10.13 -3.98
C GLU A 368 18.81 9.72 -2.58
N VAL A 369 17.50 9.70 -2.31
CA VAL A 369 16.97 9.29 -1.00
C VAL A 369 17.27 7.82 -0.71
N ALA A 370 17.12 6.94 -1.70
CA ALA A 370 17.47 5.53 -1.54
C ALA A 370 18.97 5.35 -1.21
N ASN A 371 19.87 6.14 -1.80
CA ASN A 371 21.30 6.08 -1.51
C ASN A 371 21.63 6.55 -0.09
N VAL A 372 20.95 7.59 0.42
CA VAL A 372 21.09 8.03 1.82
C VAL A 372 20.68 6.90 2.76
N LEU A 373 19.50 6.32 2.52
CA LEU A 373 19.00 5.17 3.26
C LEU A 373 19.94 3.95 3.19
N LEU A 374 20.56 3.71 2.04
CA LEU A 374 21.52 2.61 1.85
C LEU A 374 22.85 2.88 2.56
N ALA A 375 23.33 4.13 2.57
CA ALA A 375 24.52 4.51 3.32
C ALA A 375 24.30 4.32 4.83
N LEU A 376 23.14 4.75 5.34
CA LEU A 376 22.72 4.52 6.74
C LEU A 376 22.53 3.03 7.06
N ALA A 377 22.13 2.21 6.08
CA ALA A 377 22.02 0.77 6.25
C ALA A 377 23.37 0.03 6.09
N GLN A 378 24.35 0.60 5.39
CA GLN A 378 25.66 0.00 5.17
C GLN A 378 26.54 0.08 6.42
N THR A 379 26.46 1.18 7.18
CA THR A 379 27.06 1.25 8.52
C THR A 379 26.52 0.14 9.43
N SER A 380 25.22 -0.19 9.30
CA SER A 380 24.61 -1.33 9.99
C SER A 380 25.06 -2.71 9.48
N ARG A 381 25.44 -2.81 8.20
CA ARG A 381 25.80 -4.09 7.57
C ARG A 381 27.09 -4.67 8.14
N GLN A 382 28.03 -3.82 8.53
CA GLN A 382 29.23 -4.24 9.23
C GLN A 382 28.87 -4.90 10.57
N HIS A 383 28.01 -4.25 11.38
CA HIS A 383 27.49 -4.83 12.62
C HIS A 383 26.69 -6.12 12.39
N LYS A 384 25.99 -6.24 11.26
CA LYS A 384 25.26 -7.46 10.90
C LYS A 384 26.19 -8.64 10.63
N VAL A 385 27.34 -8.42 9.98
CA VAL A 385 28.36 -9.47 9.78
C VAL A 385 28.85 -9.96 11.14
N ASP A 386 29.09 -9.05 12.07
CA ASP A 386 29.52 -9.37 13.43
C ASP A 386 28.46 -10.15 14.21
N LEU A 387 27.17 -9.80 14.06
CA LEU A 387 26.05 -10.53 14.65
C LEU A 387 25.82 -11.91 14.05
N ILE A 388 26.02 -12.09 12.75
CA ILE A 388 25.91 -13.40 12.11
C ILE A 388 27.03 -14.30 12.62
N ALA A 389 28.26 -13.77 12.70
CA ALA A 389 29.38 -14.48 13.29
C ALA A 389 29.10 -14.85 14.76
N LEU A 390 28.54 -13.91 15.54
CA LEU A 390 28.10 -14.15 16.91
C LEU A 390 27.02 -15.24 17.00
N GLY A 391 25.99 -15.16 16.15
CA GLY A 391 24.88 -16.10 16.10
C GLY A 391 25.31 -17.51 15.70
N GLU A 392 26.28 -17.65 14.79
CA GLU A 392 26.89 -18.94 14.47
C GLU A 392 27.70 -19.50 15.63
N GLU A 393 28.47 -18.69 16.33
CA GLU A 393 29.21 -19.11 17.53
C GLU A 393 28.27 -19.54 18.67
N VAL A 394 27.18 -18.79 18.89
CA VAL A 394 26.13 -19.16 19.85
C VAL A 394 25.45 -20.46 19.41
N ARG A 395 25.09 -20.60 18.14
CA ARG A 395 24.49 -21.84 17.61
C ARG A 395 25.41 -23.04 17.79
N LYS A 396 26.71 -22.90 17.54
CA LYS A 396 27.72 -23.95 17.78
C LYS A 396 27.80 -24.29 19.27
N ALA A 397 27.75 -23.30 20.16
CA ALA A 397 27.74 -23.51 21.61
C ALA A 397 26.48 -24.26 22.09
N VAL A 398 25.30 -23.94 21.53
CA VAL A 398 24.01 -24.56 21.86
C VAL A 398 23.89 -25.98 21.30
N THR A 399 24.44 -26.24 20.10
CA THR A 399 24.36 -27.56 19.44
C THR A 399 25.44 -28.54 19.86
N ALA A 400 26.44 -28.10 20.64
CA ALA A 400 27.43 -28.98 21.23
C ALA A 400 26.77 -29.93 22.24
N LYS A 401 26.59 -31.20 21.83
CA LYS A 401 26.07 -32.27 22.70
C LYS A 401 26.87 -32.33 24.00
N GLY A 402 26.17 -32.22 25.13
CA GLY A 402 26.76 -32.34 26.47
C GLY A 402 27.03 -31.02 27.20
N CYS A 403 26.67 -29.86 26.63
CA CYS A 403 26.69 -28.61 27.38
C CYS A 403 25.55 -28.60 28.42
N GLY A 404 25.89 -28.69 29.71
CA GLY A 404 24.97 -28.27 30.77
C GLY A 404 24.64 -26.77 30.66
N GLU A 405 23.55 -26.33 31.28
CA GLU A 405 23.09 -24.94 31.24
C GLU A 405 24.16 -23.94 31.70
N GLU A 406 24.93 -24.26 32.74
CA GLU A 406 26.06 -23.43 33.19
C GLU A 406 27.19 -23.34 32.15
N GLU A 407 27.46 -24.42 31.41
CA GLU A 407 28.46 -24.44 30.35
C GLU A 407 28.00 -23.62 29.14
N LEU A 408 26.70 -23.65 28.85
CA LEU A 408 26.09 -22.81 27.82
C LEU A 408 26.22 -21.32 28.19
N LEU A 409 25.86 -20.94 29.42
CA LEU A 409 25.96 -19.57 29.92
C LEU A 409 27.42 -19.09 30.00
N ARG A 410 28.36 -19.98 30.32
CA ARG A 410 29.80 -19.70 30.32
C ARG A 410 30.33 -19.47 28.90
N ARG A 411 29.89 -20.29 27.92
CA ARG A 411 30.26 -20.13 26.51
C ARG A 411 29.63 -18.88 25.88
N LEU A 412 28.37 -18.59 26.19
CA LEU A 412 27.71 -17.34 25.79
C LEU A 412 28.49 -16.13 26.34
N ARG A 413 28.83 -16.11 27.63
CA ARG A 413 29.67 -15.04 28.23
C ARG A 413 31.05 -14.93 27.58
N TRP A 414 31.69 -16.05 27.25
CA TRP A 414 32.99 -16.04 26.57
C TRP A 414 32.90 -15.50 25.13
N VAL A 415 31.91 -15.95 24.36
CA VAL A 415 31.66 -15.46 22.99
C VAL A 415 31.42 -13.95 23.04
N ILE A 416 30.57 -13.50 23.95
CA ILE A 416 30.23 -12.09 24.20
C ILE A 416 31.47 -11.24 24.55
N THR A 417 32.28 -11.68 25.51
CA THR A 417 33.49 -10.94 25.93
C THR A 417 34.56 -10.91 24.85
N LYS A 418 34.67 -11.97 24.05
CA LYS A 418 35.63 -12.04 22.94
C LYS A 418 35.20 -11.21 21.74
N THR A 419 33.91 -11.15 21.43
CA THR A 419 33.39 -10.26 20.37
C THR A 419 33.38 -8.79 20.79
N GLY A 420 33.18 -8.50 22.08
CA GLY A 420 33.31 -7.14 22.61
C GLY A 420 34.76 -6.63 22.69
N GLY A 421 35.74 -7.51 22.90
CA GLY A 421 37.16 -7.14 23.03
C GLY A 421 38.02 -7.32 21.76
N GLY A 422 37.49 -7.97 20.71
CA GLY A 422 38.27 -8.41 19.55
C GLY A 422 38.60 -7.33 18.50
N LEU A 423 38.00 -6.15 18.58
CA LEU A 423 38.27 -5.04 17.66
C LEU A 423 39.49 -4.18 18.06
N SER A 424 40.13 -4.45 19.22
CA SER A 424 41.25 -3.66 19.73
C SER A 424 42.66 -4.20 19.43
N HIS A 425 42.81 -5.34 18.73
CA HIS A 425 44.11 -6.05 18.72
C HIS A 425 45.02 -5.85 17.49
N ALA A 426 44.73 -4.93 16.56
CA ALA A 426 45.52 -4.78 15.33
C ALA A 426 46.16 -3.40 15.07
N VAL A 427 46.09 -2.44 15.99
CA VAL A 427 46.78 -1.14 15.83
C VAL A 427 47.63 -0.89 17.07
N GLY A 428 48.91 -0.64 16.83
CA GLY A 428 49.94 -0.46 17.85
C GLY A 428 49.61 0.65 18.84
N ALA A 429 49.99 0.39 20.09
CA ALA A 429 49.84 1.27 21.24
C ALA A 429 50.46 2.66 20.99
N ASP A 430 49.63 3.71 21.10
CA ASP A 430 49.82 4.81 22.08
C ASP A 430 48.76 5.92 22.01
N GLU A 431 47.70 5.78 21.21
CA GLU A 431 46.52 6.64 21.34
C GLU A 431 45.46 5.93 22.18
N ALA A 432 44.90 6.65 23.15
CA ALA A 432 43.70 6.27 23.89
C ALA A 432 42.51 6.19 22.92
N VAL A 433 42.51 5.15 22.07
CA VAL A 433 41.40 4.81 21.20
C VAL A 433 40.33 4.28 22.13
N SER A 434 39.35 5.15 22.41
CA SER A 434 38.07 4.80 23.01
C SER A 434 37.66 3.42 22.53
N GLN A 435 37.60 2.46 23.46
CA GLN A 435 37.10 1.12 23.15
C GLN A 435 35.80 1.29 22.35
N PRO A 436 35.60 0.55 21.26
CA PRO A 436 34.34 0.59 20.52
C PRO A 436 33.24 0.29 21.55
N GLY A 437 32.55 1.36 21.95
CA GLY A 437 31.78 1.37 23.18
C GLY A 437 30.76 0.25 23.12
N VAL A 438 30.72 -0.56 24.16
CA VAL A 438 29.57 -1.45 24.36
C VAL A 438 28.37 -0.51 24.46
N MET A 439 27.57 -0.46 23.39
CA MET A 439 26.49 0.52 23.17
C MET A 439 25.42 0.48 24.27
N PHE A 440 25.36 -0.62 25.02
CA PHE A 440 24.43 -0.80 26.14
C PHE A 440 25.18 -1.40 27.34
N PRO A 441 24.79 -1.10 28.58
CA PRO A 441 25.41 -1.68 29.77
C PRO A 441 25.28 -3.22 29.79
N ASN A 442 26.24 -3.93 30.42
CA ASN A 442 26.23 -5.39 30.57
C ASN A 442 25.19 -5.86 31.63
N THR A 443 23.94 -5.44 31.48
CA THR A 443 22.78 -5.84 32.29
C THR A 443 21.78 -6.59 31.42
N ASP A 444 20.86 -7.35 32.02
CA ASP A 444 19.82 -8.06 31.24
C ASP A 444 18.97 -7.08 30.40
N ALA A 445 18.72 -5.88 30.94
CA ALA A 445 18.08 -4.79 30.21
C ALA A 445 18.91 -4.29 29.02
N GLY A 446 20.23 -4.13 29.20
CA GLY A 446 21.13 -3.74 28.11
C GLY A 446 21.24 -4.81 27.01
N TRP A 447 21.20 -6.10 27.37
CA TRP A 447 21.12 -7.20 26.39
C TRP A 447 19.83 -7.17 25.57
N LEU A 448 18.70 -6.96 26.24
CA LEU A 448 17.40 -6.84 25.58
C LEU A 448 17.36 -5.60 24.66
N ALA A 449 17.88 -4.46 25.13
CA ALA A 449 18.02 -3.24 24.36
C ALA A 449 18.90 -3.45 23.12
N THR A 450 20.03 -4.14 23.28
CA THR A 450 20.92 -4.53 22.19
C THR A 450 20.18 -5.36 21.13
N ALA A 451 19.45 -6.40 21.55
CA ALA A 451 18.71 -7.26 20.63
C ALA A 451 17.62 -6.49 19.86
N ARG A 452 16.91 -5.59 20.54
CA ARG A 452 15.86 -4.74 19.94
C ARG A 452 16.43 -3.71 18.97
N TRP A 453 17.55 -3.08 19.32
CA TRP A 453 18.25 -2.16 18.44
C TRP A 453 18.70 -2.83 17.15
N TYR A 454 19.28 -4.03 17.23
CA TYR A 454 19.66 -4.77 16.04
C TYR A 454 18.46 -5.26 15.22
N SER A 455 17.36 -5.62 15.88
CA SER A 455 16.09 -5.93 15.21
C SER A 455 15.56 -4.73 14.44
N PHE A 456 15.57 -3.54 15.05
CA PHE A 456 15.22 -2.28 14.39
C PHE A 456 16.12 -2.02 13.18
N HIS A 457 17.44 -2.08 13.33
CA HIS A 457 18.38 -1.88 12.23
C HIS A 457 18.14 -2.85 11.07
N PHE A 458 17.88 -4.11 11.40
CA PHE A 458 17.55 -5.14 10.42
C PHE A 458 16.25 -4.81 9.67
N LEU A 459 15.21 -4.35 10.37
CA LEU A 459 13.95 -3.93 9.77
C LEU A 459 14.10 -2.69 8.89
N VAL A 460 14.88 -1.70 9.32
CA VAL A 460 15.23 -0.54 8.50
C VAL A 460 15.93 -1.00 7.23
N HIS A 461 16.95 -1.85 7.33
CA HIS A 461 17.60 -2.41 6.14
C HIS A 461 16.61 -3.15 5.23
N GLN A 462 15.69 -3.94 5.78
CA GLN A 462 14.65 -4.59 4.97
C GLN A 462 13.70 -3.59 4.30
N LEU A 463 13.39 -2.47 4.97
CA LEU A 463 12.54 -1.41 4.45
C LEU A 463 13.22 -0.75 3.25
N VAL A 464 14.49 -0.36 3.41
CA VAL A 464 15.31 0.21 2.33
C VAL A 464 15.37 -0.72 1.13
N GLU A 465 15.65 -2.01 1.36
CA GLU A 465 15.69 -3.01 0.30
C GLU A 465 14.32 -3.18 -0.39
N ALA A 466 13.23 -3.16 0.38
CA ALA A 466 11.88 -3.27 -0.16
C ALA A 466 11.50 -2.04 -1.00
N LEU A 467 11.85 -0.84 -0.55
CA LEU A 467 11.64 0.42 -1.27
C LEU A 467 12.49 0.49 -2.55
N ASP A 468 13.75 0.04 -2.53
CA ASP A 468 14.58 0.01 -3.74
C ASP A 468 14.04 -0.99 -4.77
N ARG A 469 13.62 -2.19 -4.33
CA ARG A 469 12.96 -3.16 -5.23
C ARG A 469 11.65 -2.62 -5.80
N LEU A 470 10.89 -1.86 -5.00
CA LEU A 470 9.67 -1.19 -5.43
C LEU A 470 9.99 -0.14 -6.51
N ARG A 471 10.99 0.71 -6.27
CA ARG A 471 11.53 1.67 -7.24
C ARG A 471 11.92 1.02 -8.56
N VAL A 472 12.77 0.00 -8.53
CA VAL A 472 13.23 -0.68 -9.74
C VAL A 472 12.04 -1.23 -10.53
N THR A 473 11.04 -1.78 -9.83
CA THR A 473 9.82 -2.29 -10.49
C THR A 473 9.02 -1.17 -11.13
N LEU A 474 8.82 -0.04 -10.44
CA LEU A 474 8.16 1.15 -10.99
C LEU A 474 8.90 1.68 -12.23
N ASN A 475 10.24 1.75 -12.20
CA ASN A 475 11.05 2.21 -13.32
C ASN A 475 10.90 1.35 -14.57
N LEU A 476 10.76 0.04 -14.38
CA LEU A 476 10.56 -0.90 -15.48
C LEU A 476 9.11 -0.86 -15.99
N MET A 477 8.16 -0.58 -15.10
CA MET A 477 6.73 -0.60 -15.40
C MET A 477 6.26 0.68 -16.10
N LEU A 478 6.64 1.86 -15.60
CA LEU A 478 6.14 3.15 -16.08
C LEU A 478 6.31 3.35 -17.60
N PRO A 479 7.48 3.06 -18.21
CA PRO A 479 7.65 3.19 -19.67
C PRO A 479 6.80 2.18 -20.46
N ARG A 480 6.43 1.06 -19.84
CA ARG A 480 5.63 -0.01 -20.46
C ARG A 480 4.13 0.15 -20.23
N LEU A 481 3.70 1.18 -19.50
CA LEU A 481 2.29 1.45 -19.32
C LEU A 481 1.66 1.90 -20.65
N PRO A 482 0.39 1.53 -20.89
CA PRO A 482 -0.29 1.96 -22.09
C PRO A 482 -0.39 3.48 -22.22
N GLY A 483 0.01 3.98 -23.39
CA GLY A 483 0.09 5.42 -23.70
C GLY A 483 1.44 6.10 -23.36
N ALA A 484 2.39 5.42 -22.71
CA ALA A 484 3.67 6.03 -22.33
C ALA A 484 4.61 6.32 -23.52
N HIS A 485 4.59 5.48 -24.55
CA HIS A 485 5.48 5.58 -25.71
C HIS A 485 4.89 6.32 -26.93
N ILE A 486 3.59 6.63 -26.91
CA ILE A 486 2.87 7.15 -28.08
C ILE A 486 2.78 8.69 -28.04
N GLN A 487 3.68 9.36 -27.32
CA GLN A 487 4.00 10.72 -27.72
C GLN A 487 4.92 10.59 -28.95
N PRO A 488 4.41 10.78 -30.19
CA PRO A 488 5.31 11.03 -31.29
C PRO A 488 6.18 12.18 -30.82
N SER A 489 7.49 12.04 -30.93
CA SER A 489 8.40 13.17 -30.84
C SER A 489 7.99 14.16 -31.93
N SER A 490 6.97 14.98 -31.66
CA SER A 490 6.52 16.07 -32.50
C SER A 490 7.51 17.22 -32.46
N HIS A 491 8.65 17.05 -31.77
CA HIS A 491 9.86 17.79 -32.04
C HIS A 491 10.37 17.47 -33.46
N ASN A 492 9.81 18.24 -34.38
CA ASN A 492 10.56 18.97 -35.39
C ASN A 492 11.47 18.08 -36.24
N LYS A 493 10.85 17.34 -37.16
CA LYS A 493 11.53 16.79 -38.35
C LYS A 493 11.82 17.90 -39.38
N GLY A 494 12.23 19.07 -38.89
CA GLY A 494 12.80 20.17 -39.65
C GLY A 494 14.22 20.40 -39.15
N ASP A 495 15.20 19.82 -39.86
CA ASP A 495 16.60 20.24 -39.89
C ASP A 495 17.41 20.33 -38.58
N MET A 496 17.56 19.22 -37.85
CA MET A 496 18.76 19.02 -37.04
C MET A 496 19.45 17.71 -37.40
N ARG A 497 20.57 17.83 -38.14
CA ARG A 497 21.58 16.77 -38.22
C ARG A 497 22.10 16.53 -36.79
N PRO A 498 22.06 15.29 -36.27
CA PRO A 498 22.64 14.99 -34.97
C PRO A 498 24.13 15.36 -35.02
N THR A 499 24.59 16.10 -34.01
CA THR A 499 26.00 16.41 -33.89
C THR A 499 26.78 15.12 -33.57
N PRO A 500 28.00 14.93 -34.10
CA PRO A 500 28.77 13.71 -33.87
C PRO A 500 29.09 13.42 -32.40
N SER A 501 28.96 14.42 -31.50
CA SER A 501 29.08 14.23 -30.05
C SER A 501 27.88 13.51 -29.42
N GLU A 502 26.65 13.79 -29.84
CA GLU A 502 25.45 13.14 -29.27
C GLU A 502 25.32 11.67 -29.68
N THR A 503 25.81 11.32 -30.87
CA THR A 503 25.84 9.92 -31.34
C THR A 503 26.82 9.05 -30.56
N ALA A 504 27.94 9.63 -30.09
CA ALA A 504 28.90 8.94 -29.23
C ALA A 504 28.33 8.65 -27.83
N GLU A 505 27.64 9.61 -27.21
CA GLU A 505 27.01 9.42 -25.90
C GLU A 505 25.83 8.44 -25.94
N HIS A 506 24.99 8.49 -26.97
CA HIS A 506 23.91 7.52 -27.12
C HIS A 506 24.42 6.09 -27.39
N SER A 507 25.53 5.94 -28.11
CA SER A 507 26.18 4.63 -28.30
C SER A 507 26.74 4.07 -26.98
N ALA A 508 27.38 4.92 -26.17
CA ALA A 508 27.89 4.53 -24.86
C ALA A 508 26.76 4.15 -23.89
N ALA A 509 25.67 4.93 -23.86
CA ALA A 509 24.50 4.65 -23.04
C ALA A 509 23.79 3.34 -23.43
N HIS A 510 23.72 3.03 -24.73
CA HIS A 510 23.15 1.78 -25.21
C HIS A 510 24.02 0.58 -24.83
N ALA A 511 25.34 0.67 -24.98
CA ALA A 511 26.28 -0.38 -24.56
C ALA A 511 26.20 -0.67 -23.04
N GLN A 512 25.98 0.37 -22.23
CA GLN A 512 25.84 0.23 -20.79
C GLN A 512 24.50 -0.41 -20.39
N ARG A 513 23.40 -0.09 -21.09
CA ARG A 513 22.10 -0.78 -20.90
C ARG A 513 22.17 -2.26 -21.26
N SER A 514 22.83 -2.61 -22.36
CA SER A 514 23.00 -4.01 -22.78
C SER A 514 23.78 -4.84 -21.75
N ARG A 515 24.80 -4.27 -21.10
CA ARG A 515 25.54 -4.95 -20.02
C ARG A 515 24.71 -5.18 -18.76
N VAL A 516 23.88 -4.22 -18.36
CA VAL A 516 23.01 -4.36 -17.18
C VAL A 516 21.93 -5.41 -17.40
N GLN A 517 21.42 -5.54 -18.63
CA GLN A 517 20.38 -6.52 -18.94
C GLN A 517 20.90 -7.96 -18.90
N VAL A 518 22.13 -8.22 -19.34
CA VAL A 518 22.77 -9.56 -19.27
C VAL A 518 23.02 -10.01 -17.82
N VAL A 519 23.28 -9.07 -16.90
CA VAL A 519 23.49 -9.38 -15.47
C VAL A 519 22.18 -9.63 -14.72
N LEU A 520 21.04 -9.14 -15.24
CA LEU A 520 19.72 -9.33 -14.62
C LEU A 520 18.97 -10.56 -15.16
N GLU A 521 19.39 -11.10 -16.30
CA GLU A 521 18.80 -12.30 -16.92
C GLU A 521 19.60 -13.59 -16.64
N GLY A 522 20.77 -13.51 -16.00
CA GLY A 522 21.50 -14.63 -15.39
C GLY A 522 21.30 -14.66 -13.87
#